data_AF-A0A1Q3Q6S3-F1
#
_entry.id   AF-A0A1Q3Q6S3-F1
#
_cell.length_a   1.000
_cell.length_b   1.000
_cell.length_c   1.000
_cell.angle_alpha   90.00
_cell.angle_beta   90.00
_cell.angle_gamma   90.00
#
_symmetry.space_group_name_H-M   'P 1'
#
loop_
_entity.id
_entity.type
_entity.pdbx_description
1 polymer ?
#
loop_
_entity_poly.entity_id
_entity_poly.type
_entity_poly.pdbx_seq_one_letter_code
_entity_poly.pdbx_strand_id
1 'polypeptide(L)'
;MKKYIPYISSLILAGFGLLTLFLSSSVIFDWFGIRAKEGNYVLFIVWANFISSLLYLISAYGFLKIKSWTFKALSVATVILVVALIGLFIHIYSGGIYETKTVFAMLFRISVTIAFTVIAYFSINKKK
;
A
#
# COMPACT_ATOMS: atom_id res chain seq x y z
N MET A 1 -24.40 6.45 11.20
CA MET A 1 -22.92 6.38 11.05
C MET A 1 -22.44 5.29 10.07
N LYS A 2 -22.99 4.05 10.07
CA LYS A 2 -22.53 2.94 9.20
C LYS A 2 -22.60 3.17 7.68
N LYS A 3 -23.39 4.14 7.18
CA LYS A 3 -23.58 4.39 5.73
C LYS A 3 -22.43 5.19 5.11
N TYR A 4 -21.73 6.02 5.88
CA TYR A 4 -20.64 6.89 5.39
C TYR A 4 -19.26 6.24 5.46
N ILE A 5 -19.08 5.20 6.28
CA ILE A 5 -17.81 4.47 6.45
C ILE A 5 -17.18 4.09 5.10
N PRO A 6 -17.86 3.40 4.17
CA PRO A 6 -17.24 3.02 2.89
C PRO A 6 -16.85 4.22 2.03
N TYR A 7 -17.60 5.31 2.05
CA TYR A 7 -17.29 6.52 1.28
C TYR A 7 -16.07 7.25 1.82
N ILE A 8 -16.00 7.43 3.15
CA ILE A 8 -14.83 8.01 3.82
C ILE A 8 -13.61 7.12 3.59
N SER A 9 -13.75 5.81 3.75
CA SER A 9 -12.67 4.86 3.49
C SER A 9 -12.18 4.91 2.06
N SER A 10 -13.09 5.03 1.08
CA SER A 10 -12.71 5.23 -0.32
C SER A 10 -11.89 6.50 -0.52
N LEU A 11 -12.31 7.63 0.06
CA LEU A 11 -11.63 8.90 -0.13
C LEU A 11 -10.20 8.85 0.42
N ILE A 12 -10.05 8.35 1.65
CA ILE A 12 -8.75 8.22 2.31
C ILE A 12 -7.87 7.22 1.57
N LEU A 13 -8.41 6.06 1.18
CA LEU A 13 -7.66 5.04 0.46
C LEU A 13 -7.25 5.50 -0.94
N ALA A 14 -8.08 6.28 -1.63
CA ALA A 14 -7.72 6.89 -2.90
C ALA A 14 -6.58 7.90 -2.74
N GLY A 15 -6.66 8.79 -1.75
CA GLY A 15 -5.58 9.74 -1.47
C GLY A 15 -4.27 9.03 -1.11
N PHE A 16 -4.33 8.03 -0.25
CA PHE A 16 -3.17 7.21 0.13
C PHE A 16 -2.58 6.44 -1.06
N GLY A 17 -3.44 5.86 -1.90
CA GLY A 17 -3.05 5.17 -3.13
C GLY A 17 -2.37 6.11 -4.12
N LEU A 18 -2.96 7.28 -4.40
CA LEU A 18 -2.40 8.27 -5.32
C LEU A 18 -1.05 8.80 -4.85
N LEU A 19 -0.93 9.14 -3.56
CA LEU A 19 0.34 9.60 -2.98
C LEU A 19 1.42 8.51 -3.08
N THR A 20 1.08 7.27 -2.74
CA THR A 20 2.02 6.15 -2.81
C THR A 20 2.43 5.84 -4.25
N LEU A 21 1.48 5.92 -5.19
CA LEU A 21 1.73 5.74 -6.62
C LEU A 21 2.65 6.83 -7.15
N PHE A 22 2.39 8.09 -6.80
CA PHE A 22 3.21 9.23 -7.20
C PHE A 22 4.64 9.11 -6.67
N LEU A 23 4.81 8.81 -5.37
CA LEU A 23 6.13 8.60 -4.77
C LEU A 23 6.87 7.43 -5.43
N SER A 24 6.22 6.27 -5.55
CA SER A 24 6.87 5.07 -6.11
C SER A 24 7.22 5.25 -7.59
N SER A 25 6.32 5.86 -8.38
CA SER A 25 6.56 6.16 -9.79
C SER A 25 7.67 7.19 -9.97
N SER A 26 7.74 8.21 -9.12
CA SER A 26 8.80 9.21 -9.17
C SER A 26 10.18 8.58 -8.97
N VAL A 27 10.27 7.54 -8.16
CA VAL A 27 11.52 6.80 -7.92
C VAL A 27 11.80 5.84 -9.08
N ILE A 28 10.80 5.11 -9.57
CA ILE A 28 10.95 4.17 -10.70
C ILE A 28 11.32 4.88 -11.99
N PHE A 29 10.73 6.03 -12.29
CA PHE A 29 10.96 6.77 -13.52
C PHE A 29 11.93 7.95 -13.36
N ASP A 30 12.49 8.13 -12.16
CA ASP A 30 13.38 9.23 -11.79
C ASP A 30 12.80 10.63 -12.10
N TRP A 31 11.51 10.80 -11.83
CA TRP A 31 10.88 12.10 -11.97
C TRP A 31 11.52 13.07 -10.98
N PHE A 32 11.84 14.27 -11.46
CA PHE A 32 12.39 15.36 -10.64
C PHE A 32 13.72 15.01 -9.92
N GLY A 33 14.48 14.02 -10.39
CA GLY A 33 15.74 13.60 -9.79
C GLY A 33 15.58 13.04 -8.37
N ILE A 34 14.41 12.48 -8.06
CA ILE A 34 14.06 12.00 -6.71
C ILE A 34 14.91 10.77 -6.33
N ARG A 35 15.43 9.98 -7.29
CA ARG A 35 16.30 8.84 -6.98
C ARG A 35 17.54 9.25 -6.18
N ALA A 36 18.14 10.39 -6.52
CA ALA A 36 19.32 10.90 -5.81
C ALA A 36 19.00 11.38 -4.39
N LYS A 37 17.73 11.76 -4.13
CA LYS A 37 17.27 12.26 -2.82
C LYS A 37 16.82 11.14 -1.87
N GLU A 38 16.32 10.03 -2.41
CA GLU A 38 15.95 8.86 -1.60
C GLU A 38 17.15 8.00 -1.17
N GLY A 39 18.34 8.22 -1.74
CA GLY A 39 19.57 7.56 -1.30
C GLY A 39 19.53 6.05 -1.53
N ASN A 40 19.77 5.27 -0.47
CA ASN A 40 19.85 3.80 -0.53
C ASN A 40 18.49 3.13 -0.32
N TYR A 41 17.59 3.33 -1.28
CA TYR A 41 16.31 2.63 -1.33
C TYR A 41 16.47 1.27 -2.03
N VAL A 42 15.63 0.31 -1.65
CA VAL A 42 15.67 -1.03 -2.22
C VAL A 42 14.63 -1.12 -3.35
N LEU A 43 15.09 -1.28 -4.59
CA LEU A 43 14.26 -1.16 -5.79
C LEU A 43 13.03 -2.08 -5.80
N PHE A 44 13.15 -3.33 -5.33
CA PHE A 44 12.00 -4.24 -5.30
C PHE A 44 10.89 -3.77 -4.33
N ILE A 45 11.24 -3.02 -3.28
CA ILE A 45 10.27 -2.45 -2.33
C ILE A 45 9.47 -1.36 -3.01
N VAL A 46 10.13 -0.54 -3.82
CA VAL A 46 9.47 0.52 -4.59
C VAL A 46 8.48 -0.08 -5.59
N TRP A 47 8.86 -1.17 -6.27
CA TRP A 47 7.94 -1.91 -7.15
C TRP A 47 6.76 -2.53 -6.39
N ALA A 48 7.00 -3.17 -5.25
CA ALA A 48 5.93 -3.72 -4.41
C ALA A 48 4.95 -2.62 -3.97
N ASN A 49 5.47 -1.46 -3.55
CA ASN A 49 4.67 -0.29 -3.20
C ASN A 49 3.86 0.23 -4.39
N PHE A 50 4.47 0.34 -5.57
CA PHE A 50 3.80 0.76 -6.80
C PHE A 50 2.63 -0.18 -7.14
N ILE A 51 2.84 -1.49 -7.15
CA ILE A 51 1.77 -2.48 -7.41
C ILE A 51 0.68 -2.39 -6.33
N SER A 52 1.05 -2.28 -5.06
CA SER A 52 0.09 -2.15 -3.96
C SER A 52 -0.77 -0.89 -4.09
N SER A 53 -0.20 0.21 -4.60
CA SER A 53 -0.91 1.47 -4.78
C SER A 53 -2.00 1.39 -5.85
N LEU A 54 -1.78 0.63 -6.93
CA LEU A 54 -2.80 0.34 -7.93
C LEU A 54 -3.95 -0.47 -7.31
N LEU A 55 -3.63 -1.46 -6.47
CA LEU A 55 -4.63 -2.22 -5.73
C LEU A 55 -5.43 -1.36 -4.75
N TYR A 56 -4.84 -0.31 -4.16
CA TYR A 56 -5.57 0.65 -3.33
C TYR A 56 -6.57 1.46 -4.12
N LEU A 57 -6.21 1.93 -5.33
CA LEU A 57 -7.14 2.67 -6.20
C LEU A 57 -8.31 1.79 -6.65
N ILE A 58 -8.00 0.54 -7.04
CA ILE A 58 -9.00 -0.48 -7.39
C ILE A 58 -9.92 -0.76 -6.19
N SER A 59 -9.35 -0.90 -4.99
CA SER A 59 -10.10 -1.11 -3.75
C SER A 59 -10.94 0.10 -3.32
N ALA A 60 -10.47 1.32 -3.56
CA ALA A 60 -11.22 2.55 -3.30
C ALA A 60 -12.50 2.57 -4.15
N TYR A 61 -12.40 2.23 -5.43
CA TYR A 61 -13.58 2.04 -6.29
C TYR A 61 -14.51 0.94 -5.77
N GLY A 62 -13.94 -0.17 -5.30
CA GLY A 62 -14.68 -1.26 -4.67
C GLY A 62 -15.47 -0.83 -3.42
N PHE A 63 -14.91 0.06 -2.60
CA PHE A 63 -15.58 0.67 -1.46
C PHE A 63 -16.78 1.54 -1.88
N LEU A 64 -16.64 2.37 -2.92
CA LEU A 64 -17.75 3.19 -3.44
C LEU A 64 -18.93 2.34 -3.93
N LYS A 65 -18.64 1.18 -4.52
CA LYS A 65 -19.66 0.26 -5.05
C LYS A 65 -20.07 -0.84 -4.06
N ILE A 66 -19.52 -0.85 -2.84
CA ILE A 66 -19.77 -1.84 -1.78
C ILE A 66 -19.64 -3.27 -2.33
N LYS A 67 -18.54 -3.55 -3.05
CA LYS A 67 -18.31 -4.84 -3.70
C LYS A 67 -17.40 -5.75 -2.89
N SER A 68 -17.73 -7.04 -2.81
CA SER A 68 -16.99 -8.03 -2.01
C SER A 68 -15.55 -8.27 -2.48
N TRP A 69 -15.23 -7.94 -3.73
CA TRP A 69 -13.86 -8.05 -4.25
C TRP A 69 -12.89 -7.02 -3.64
N THR A 70 -13.39 -5.96 -3.00
CA THR A 70 -12.58 -4.98 -2.25
C THR A 70 -11.71 -5.67 -1.19
N PHE A 71 -12.29 -6.62 -0.46
CA PHE A 71 -11.56 -7.37 0.56
C PHE A 71 -10.42 -8.21 -0.06
N LYS A 72 -10.71 -8.86 -1.19
CA LYS A 72 -9.71 -9.68 -1.91
C LYS A 72 -8.56 -8.81 -2.42
N ALA A 73 -8.87 -7.67 -3.04
CA ALA A 73 -7.86 -6.75 -3.57
C ALA A 73 -6.94 -6.18 -2.47
N LEU A 74 -7.49 -5.76 -1.33
CA LEU A 74 -6.71 -5.31 -0.18
C LEU A 74 -5.91 -6.43 0.48
N SER A 75 -6.47 -7.65 0.54
CA SER A 75 -5.74 -8.81 1.06
C SER A 75 -4.53 -9.14 0.19
N VAL A 76 -4.68 -9.11 -1.14
CA VAL A 76 -3.56 -9.28 -2.08
C VAL A 76 -2.51 -8.19 -1.89
N ALA A 77 -2.92 -6.93 -1.74
CA ALA A 77 -1.99 -5.82 -1.47
C ALA A 77 -1.21 -6.03 -0.15
N THR A 78 -1.89 -6.52 0.89
CA THR A 78 -1.27 -6.85 2.18
C THR A 78 -0.22 -7.95 2.02
N VAL A 79 -0.55 -9.04 1.30
CA VAL A 79 0.40 -10.14 1.05
C VAL A 79 1.63 -9.64 0.29
N ILE A 80 1.46 -8.82 -0.74
CA ILE A 80 2.57 -8.22 -1.50
C ILE A 80 3.49 -7.42 -0.58
N LEU A 81 2.92 -6.57 0.29
CA LEU A 81 3.72 -5.78 1.22
C LEU A 81 4.44 -6.63 2.28
N VAL A 82 3.79 -7.68 2.79
CA VAL A 82 4.40 -8.59 3.76
C VAL A 82 5.56 -9.37 3.13
N VAL A 83 5.38 -9.86 1.89
CA VAL A 83 6.47 -10.50 1.14
C VAL A 83 7.62 -9.53 0.89
N ALA A 84 7.32 -8.27 0.55
CA ALA A 84 8.34 -7.24 0.41
C ALA A 84 9.07 -6.93 1.73
N LEU A 85 8.37 -6.99 2.88
CA LEU A 85 8.97 -6.84 4.20
C LEU A 85 9.93 -7.99 4.52
N ILE A 86 9.53 -9.22 4.24
CA ILE A 86 10.39 -10.40 4.41
C ILE A 86 11.63 -10.26 3.51
N GLY A 87 11.45 -9.87 2.24
CA GLY A 87 12.55 -9.60 1.32
C GLY A 87 13.49 -8.50 1.84
N LEU A 88 12.95 -7.45 2.46
CA LEU A 88 13.74 -6.37 3.04
C LEU A 88 14.57 -6.89 4.22
N PHE A 89 13.98 -7.69 5.13
CA PHE A 89 14.73 -8.29 6.21
C PHE A 89 15.86 -9.19 5.71
N ILE A 90 15.62 -10.03 4.69
CA ILE A 90 16.67 -10.86 4.07
C ILE A 90 17.80 -9.98 3.52
N HIS A 91 17.46 -8.88 2.84
CA HIS A 91 18.45 -7.93 2.32
C HIS A 91 19.29 -7.30 3.45
N ILE A 92 18.66 -6.90 4.55
CA ILE A 92 19.33 -6.34 5.74
C ILE A 92 20.27 -7.38 6.37
N TYR A 93 19.80 -8.61 6.59
CA TYR A 93 20.62 -9.69 7.16
C TYR A 93 21.79 -10.10 6.25
N SER A 94 21.67 -9.89 4.94
CA SER A 94 22.75 -10.14 3.98
C SER A 94 23.78 -9.00 3.90
N GLY A 95 23.67 -7.99 4.77
CA GLY A 95 24.57 -6.82 4.79
C GLY A 95 24.18 -5.73 3.80
N GLY A 96 22.96 -5.76 3.26
CA GLY A 96 22.45 -4.75 2.34
C GLY A 96 22.30 -3.39 3.01
N ILE A 97 22.66 -2.33 2.29
CA ILE A 97 22.50 -0.95 2.75
C ILE A 97 21.00 -0.63 2.75
N TYR A 98 20.49 -0.18 3.89
CA TYR A 98 19.10 0.21 4.04
C TYR A 98 18.99 1.51 4.82
N GLU A 99 17.95 2.28 4.53
CA GLU A 99 17.54 3.36 5.41
C GLU A 99 16.50 2.88 6.41
N THR A 100 16.65 3.27 7.68
CA THR A 100 15.64 3.03 8.73
C THR A 100 14.28 3.59 8.33
N LYS A 101 14.27 4.69 7.56
CA LYS A 101 13.06 5.30 6.97
C LYS A 101 12.27 4.31 6.10
N THR A 102 12.95 3.42 5.35
CA THR A 102 12.29 2.42 4.50
C THR A 102 11.52 1.41 5.34
N VAL A 103 12.09 0.97 6.46
CA VAL A 103 11.44 0.04 7.40
C VAL A 103 10.19 0.68 8.00
N PHE A 104 10.31 1.90 8.53
CA PHE A 104 9.17 2.64 9.09
C PHE A 104 8.08 2.90 8.05
N ALA A 105 8.46 3.32 6.84
CA ALA A 105 7.51 3.58 5.76
C ALA A 105 6.76 2.30 5.33
N MET A 106 7.44 1.15 5.34
CA MET A 106 6.82 -0.11 4.98
C MET A 106 5.86 -0.62 6.09
N LEU A 107 6.27 -0.54 7.35
CA LEU A 107 5.40 -0.89 8.49
C LEU A 107 4.15 -0.02 8.56
N PHE A 108 4.30 1.29 8.29
CA PHE A 108 3.17 2.20 8.19
C PHE A 108 2.19 1.77 7.08
N ARG A 109 2.70 1.47 5.87
CA ARG A 109 1.85 0.99 4.77
C ARG A 109 1.12 -0.29 5.10
N ILE A 110 1.81 -1.29 5.66
CA ILE A 110 1.19 -2.56 6.06
C ILE A 110 0.07 -2.32 7.07
N SER A 111 0.32 -1.50 8.09
CA SER A 111 -0.66 -1.18 9.13
C SER A 111 -1.91 -0.52 8.55
N VAL A 112 -1.73 0.47 7.67
CA VAL A 112 -2.83 1.16 6.98
C VAL A 112 -3.63 0.19 6.12
N THR A 113 -2.96 -0.66 5.33
CA THR A 113 -3.62 -1.62 4.44
C THR A 113 -4.39 -2.68 5.21
N ILE A 114 -3.84 -3.19 6.32
CA ILE A 114 -4.55 -4.11 7.21
C ILE A 114 -5.80 -3.44 7.78
N ALA A 115 -5.69 -2.19 8.27
CA ALA A 115 -6.83 -1.46 8.79
C ALA A 115 -7.97 -1.35 7.74
N PHE A 116 -7.64 -0.98 6.49
CA PHE A 116 -8.62 -0.94 5.41
C PHE A 116 -9.16 -2.33 5.04
N THR A 117 -8.34 -3.37 5.08
CA THR A 117 -8.77 -4.76 4.83
C THR A 117 -9.83 -5.19 5.86
N VAL A 118 -9.60 -4.89 7.13
CA VAL A 118 -10.52 -5.16 8.23
C VAL A 118 -11.81 -4.35 8.07
N ILE A 119 -11.71 -3.06 7.73
CA ILE A 119 -12.88 -2.22 7.44
C ILE A 119 -13.69 -2.79 6.27
N ALA A 120 -13.04 -3.22 5.18
CA ALA A 120 -13.70 -3.85 4.03
C ALA A 120 -14.45 -5.12 4.45
N TYR A 121 -13.83 -5.96 5.28
CA TYR A 121 -14.45 -7.17 5.81
C TYR A 121 -15.74 -6.87 6.58
N PHE A 122 -15.69 -5.92 7.53
CA PHE A 122 -16.86 -5.60 8.36
C PHE A 122 -17.94 -4.78 7.63
N SER A 123 -17.57 -3.89 6.72
CA SER A 123 -18.51 -2.98 6.05
C SER A 123 -19.20 -3.59 4.82
N ILE A 124 -18.51 -4.48 4.10
CA ILE A 124 -18.96 -5.07 2.85
C ILE A 124 -19.32 -6.54 3.02
N ASN A 125 -18.43 -7.34 3.60
CA ASN A 125 -18.59 -8.80 3.61
C ASN A 125 -19.67 -9.26 4.60
N LYS A 126 -19.86 -8.53 5.71
CA LYS A 126 -20.91 -8.80 6.71
C LYS A 126 -22.33 -8.35 6.28
N LYS A 127 -22.48 -7.72 5.11
CA LYS A 127 -23.78 -7.32 4.52
C LYS A 127 -24.31 -8.35 3.51
N LYS A 128 -23.56 -9.40 3.24
CA LYS A 128 -24.07 -10.62 2.60
C LYS A 128 -24.63 -11.53 3.68
#